data_AF-A0A953DL53-F1
#
_entry.id   AF-A0A953DL53-F1
#
_cell.length_a   1.000
_cell.length_b   1.000
_cell.length_c   1.000
_cell.angle_alpha   90.00
_cell.angle_beta   90.00
_cell.angle_gamma   90.00
#
_symmetry.space_group_name_H-M   'P 1'
#
loop_
_entity.id
_entity.type
_entity.pdbx_description
1 polymer ?
#
loop_
_entity_poly.entity_id
_entity_poly.type
_entity_poly.pdbx_seq_one_letter_code
_entity_poly.pdbx_strand_id
1 'polypeptide(L)'
;MPYFICPNCKERSVDTDGKEGLSEEAVACHRCGFGFLFELLDDYYPAPTTGFVTCDREGRVLAVGRGVFELSGFAEEDVLGADLVTAFGLSGFAEERNPVRLALDWGVRRLNEQLLLRTRAGQVKPVKGDFFPAYDDDGGLLVALTPLLS
;
A
#
# COMPACT_ATOMS: atom_id res chain seq x y z
N MET A 1 -8.30 -10.03 16.53
CA MET A 1 -6.84 -10.20 16.60
C MET A 1 -6.29 -9.47 15.39
N PRO A 2 -5.53 -8.39 15.59
CA PRO A 2 -5.06 -7.55 14.49
C PRO A 2 -4.06 -8.34 13.62
N TYR A 3 -4.18 -8.17 12.31
CA TYR A 3 -3.23 -8.72 11.35
C TYR A 3 -2.29 -7.61 10.92
N PHE A 4 -0.98 -7.83 11.03
CA PHE A 4 0.01 -6.87 10.59
C PHE A 4 0.68 -7.35 9.31
N ILE A 5 0.94 -6.43 8.40
CA ILE A 5 1.71 -6.70 7.19
C ILE A 5 2.85 -5.69 7.03
N CYS A 6 4.03 -6.19 6.69
CA CYS A 6 5.16 -5.35 6.36
C CYS A 6 5.00 -4.81 4.92
N PRO A 7 4.93 -3.48 4.73
CA PRO A 7 4.83 -2.89 3.39
C PRO A 7 6.04 -3.22 2.51
N ASN A 8 7.23 -3.41 3.11
CA ASN A 8 8.44 -3.67 2.34
C ASN A 8 8.54 -5.11 1.81
N CYS A 9 8.33 -6.10 2.67
CA CYS A 9 8.61 -7.52 2.36
C CYS A 9 7.38 -8.43 2.37
N LYS A 10 6.19 -7.90 2.70
CA LYS A 10 4.93 -8.64 2.79
C LYS A 10 4.87 -9.70 3.89
N GLU A 11 5.84 -9.68 4.81
CA GLU A 11 5.80 -10.51 6.00
C GLU A 11 4.53 -10.19 6.79
N ARG A 12 3.80 -11.24 7.17
CA ARG A 12 2.59 -11.12 7.96
C ARG A 12 2.90 -11.58 9.38
N SER A 13 2.40 -10.85 10.35
CA SER A 13 2.43 -11.27 11.74
C SER A 13 1.04 -11.12 12.35
N VAL A 14 0.81 -11.89 13.39
CA VAL A 14 -0.42 -11.88 14.18
C VAL A 14 0.00 -11.53 15.59
N ASP A 15 -0.53 -10.47 16.17
CA ASP A 15 -0.34 -10.21 17.59
C ASP A 15 -1.25 -11.16 18.39
N THR A 16 -0.69 -12.30 18.79
CA THR A 16 -1.40 -13.33 19.56
C THR A 16 -1.40 -13.07 21.06
N ASP A 17 -0.56 -12.15 21.57
CA ASP A 17 -0.21 -12.11 22.99
C ASP A 17 -0.55 -10.78 23.67
N GLY A 18 -0.90 -9.73 22.91
CA GLY A 18 -1.24 -8.40 23.48
C GLY A 18 -0.09 -7.77 24.28
N LYS A 19 1.12 -8.34 24.14
CA LYS A 19 2.37 -7.88 24.78
C LYS A 19 3.31 -7.18 23.81
N GLU A 20 2.99 -7.20 22.51
CA GLU A 20 3.54 -6.23 21.55
C GLU A 20 2.84 -4.85 21.66
N GLY A 21 2.12 -4.61 22.77
CA GLY A 21 1.61 -3.31 23.21
C GLY A 21 2.22 -2.81 24.53
N LEU A 22 3.34 -3.39 25.00
CA LEU A 22 4.06 -2.92 26.21
C LEU A 22 5.13 -1.86 25.93
N SER A 23 5.26 -1.42 24.67
CA SER A 23 6.06 -0.27 24.26
C SER A 23 5.30 0.52 23.20
N GLU A 24 5.24 1.85 23.33
CA GLU A 24 4.67 2.78 22.33
C GLU A 24 5.54 2.90 21.05
N GLU A 25 6.49 2.00 20.84
CA GLU A 25 7.36 1.99 19.66
C GLU A 25 6.74 1.13 18.55
N ALA A 26 6.53 1.73 17.38
CA ALA A 26 6.10 1.04 16.17
C ALA A 26 6.98 -0.20 15.93
N VAL A 27 6.37 -1.38 15.91
CA VAL A 27 7.09 -2.64 15.76
C VAL A 27 7.73 -2.67 14.38
N ALA A 28 9.07 -2.63 14.33
CA ALA A 28 9.79 -2.82 13.09
C ALA A 28 9.61 -4.27 12.59
N CYS A 29 9.60 -4.46 11.28
CA CYS A 29 9.48 -5.80 10.70
C CYS A 29 10.69 -6.67 11.08
N HIS A 30 10.47 -7.71 11.90
CA HIS A 30 11.52 -8.64 12.34
C HIS A 30 12.26 -9.34 11.18
N ARG A 31 11.63 -9.46 10.00
CA ARG A 31 12.21 -10.13 8.82
C ARG A 31 13.13 -9.23 7.99
N CYS A 32 12.85 -7.94 7.90
CA CYS A 32 13.59 -7.05 6.99
C CYS A 32 14.02 -5.69 7.59
N GLY A 33 13.68 -5.43 8.86
CA GLY A 33 14.01 -4.19 9.56
C GLY A 33 13.23 -2.97 9.11
N PHE A 34 12.17 -3.12 8.32
CA PHE A 34 11.35 -1.99 7.88
C PHE A 34 10.67 -1.33 9.08
N GLY A 35 10.63 0.01 9.10
CA GLY A 35 10.41 0.80 10.32
C GLY A 35 9.03 0.72 10.95
N PHE A 36 8.03 0.17 10.26
CA PHE A 36 6.69 -0.02 10.81
C PHE A 36 5.92 -1.11 10.07
N LEU A 37 4.88 -1.65 10.71
CA LEU A 37 3.92 -2.58 10.11
C LEU A 37 2.58 -1.89 9.94
N PHE A 38 1.80 -2.33 8.95
CA PHE A 38 0.46 -1.81 8.72
C PHE A 38 -0.59 -2.77 9.28
N GLU A 39 -1.50 -2.28 10.11
CA GLU A 39 -2.60 -3.07 10.66
C GLU A 39 -3.72 -3.25 9.63
N LEU A 40 -4.23 -4.48 9.51
CA LEU A 40 -5.33 -4.87 8.65
C LEU A 40 -6.44 -5.52 9.49
N LEU A 41 -7.69 -5.18 9.16
CA LEU A 41 -8.87 -5.75 9.81
C LEU A 41 -9.07 -7.24 9.50
N ASP A 42 -8.55 -7.70 8.37
CA ASP A 42 -8.70 -9.07 7.88
C ASP A 42 -7.36 -9.62 7.39
N ASP A 43 -7.24 -10.95 7.40
CA ASP A 43 -6.07 -11.64 6.89
C ASP A 43 -5.96 -11.48 5.35
N TYR A 44 -5.07 -10.60 4.90
CA TYR A 44 -4.83 -10.30 3.49
C TYR A 44 -3.62 -11.04 2.94
N TYR A 45 -3.81 -11.74 1.82
CA TYR A 45 -2.77 -12.49 1.13
C TYR A 45 -2.44 -11.83 -0.21
N PRO A 46 -1.39 -10.99 -0.30
CA PRO A 46 -0.97 -10.42 -1.58
C PRO A 46 -0.41 -11.50 -2.50
N ALA A 47 -0.61 -11.32 -3.82
CA ALA A 47 0.08 -12.14 -4.81
C ALA A 47 1.61 -11.95 -4.71
N PRO A 48 2.43 -12.95 -5.13
CA PRO A 48 3.89 -12.85 -5.07
C PRO A 48 4.49 -11.62 -5.77
N THR A 49 3.84 -11.13 -6.83
CA THR A 49 4.25 -9.97 -7.62
C THR A 49 3.67 -8.64 -7.14
N THR A 50 2.90 -8.64 -6.04
CA THR A 50 2.32 -7.41 -5.48
C THR A 50 3.41 -6.51 -4.92
N GLY A 51 3.38 -5.24 -5.31
CA GLY A 51 4.10 -4.15 -4.65
C GLY A 51 3.17 -3.38 -3.72
N PHE A 52 3.68 -2.96 -2.56
CA PHE A 52 2.93 -2.10 -1.63
C PHE A 52 3.45 -0.67 -1.67
N VAL A 53 2.53 0.28 -1.58
CA VAL A 53 2.84 1.69 -1.37
C VAL A 53 2.13 2.15 -0.11
N THR A 54 2.84 2.76 0.83
CA THR A 54 2.23 3.42 1.99
C THR A 54 2.09 4.89 1.70
N CYS A 55 0.98 5.48 2.12
CA CYS A 55 0.68 6.89 1.93
C CYS A 55 0.19 7.54 3.22
N ASP A 56 0.36 8.85 3.32
CA ASP A 56 -0.26 9.65 4.37
C ASP A 56 -1.76 9.85 4.14
N ARG A 57 -2.42 10.57 5.06
CA ARG A 57 -3.86 10.90 5.00
C ARG A 57 -4.30 11.73 3.81
N GLU A 58 -3.36 12.31 3.06
CA GLU A 58 -3.63 13.07 1.84
C GLU A 58 -3.29 12.26 0.57
N GLY A 59 -2.93 10.98 0.72
CA GLY A 59 -2.59 10.11 -0.41
C GLY A 59 -1.18 10.32 -0.96
N ARG A 60 -0.29 11.01 -0.23
CA ARG A 60 1.11 11.17 -0.62
C ARG A 60 1.95 9.99 -0.19
N VAL A 61 2.84 9.52 -1.06
CA VAL A 61 3.70 8.36 -0.81
C VAL A 61 4.66 8.62 0.36
N LEU A 62 4.68 7.70 1.32
CA LEU A 62 5.60 7.68 2.47
C LEU A 62 6.71 6.61 2.30
N ALA A 63 6.38 5.48 1.70
CA ALA A 63 7.35 4.44 1.37
C ALA A 63 6.83 3.55 0.24
N VAL A 64 7.76 2.87 -0.45
CA VAL A 64 7.44 1.85 -1.45
C VAL A 64 8.13 0.54 -1.09
N GLY A 65 7.37 -0.55 -1.11
CA GLY A 65 7.92 -1.88 -0.92
C GLY A 65 8.67 -2.39 -2.14
N ARG A 66 9.51 -3.43 -1.95
CA ARG A 66 10.40 -3.97 -2.99
C ARG A 66 9.70 -4.28 -4.32
N GLY A 67 8.46 -4.78 -4.26
CA GLY A 67 7.70 -5.15 -5.47
C GLY A 67 7.28 -3.97 -6.36
N VAL A 68 7.32 -2.73 -5.84
CA VAL A 68 6.91 -1.54 -6.60
C VAL A 68 7.93 -1.19 -7.68
N PHE A 69 9.22 -1.33 -7.38
CA PHE A 69 10.28 -1.06 -8.35
C PHE A 69 10.21 -2.02 -9.54
N GLU A 70 10.03 -3.32 -9.27
CA GLU A 70 9.88 -4.34 -10.32
C GLU A 70 8.66 -4.08 -11.22
N LEU A 71 7.56 -3.60 -10.63
CA LEU A 71 6.32 -3.27 -11.35
C LEU A 71 6.44 -2.01 -12.21
N SER A 72 7.01 -0.95 -11.65
CA SER A 72 6.87 0.43 -12.16
C SER A 72 8.18 1.06 -12.63
N GLY A 73 9.33 0.56 -12.18
CA GLY A 73 10.65 1.17 -12.40
C GLY A 73 10.92 2.43 -11.56
N PHE A 74 10.02 2.82 -10.66
CA PHE A 74 10.24 3.90 -9.69
C PHE A 74 10.86 3.35 -8.41
N ALA A 75 11.94 3.98 -7.96
CA ALA A 75 12.50 3.81 -6.63
C ALA A 75 11.77 4.74 -5.65
N GLU A 76 11.99 4.56 -4.35
CA GLU A 76 11.32 5.35 -3.31
C GLU A 76 11.60 6.84 -3.47
N GLU A 77 12.87 7.20 -3.70
CA GLU A 77 13.31 8.58 -3.87
C GLU A 77 12.68 9.30 -5.07
N ASP A 78 12.14 8.58 -6.05
CA ASP A 78 11.49 9.18 -7.22
C ASP A 78 10.06 9.65 -6.90
N VAL A 79 9.41 9.06 -5.90
CA VAL A 79 7.98 9.21 -5.63
C VAL A 79 7.66 9.67 -4.21
N LEU A 80 8.64 9.71 -3.32
CA LEU A 80 8.46 10.13 -1.92
C LEU A 80 7.81 11.52 -1.84
N GLY A 81 6.72 11.62 -1.09
CA GLY A 81 5.92 12.84 -0.92
C GLY A 81 5.02 13.22 -2.11
N ALA A 82 5.09 12.49 -3.23
CA ALA A 82 4.21 12.73 -4.37
C ALA A 82 2.83 12.11 -4.15
N ASP A 83 1.81 12.70 -4.75
CA ASP A 83 0.46 12.11 -4.84
C ASP A 83 0.52 10.74 -5.56
N LEU A 84 -0.05 9.70 -4.94
CA LEU A 84 0.01 8.32 -5.44
C LEU A 84 -0.51 8.20 -6.88
N VAL A 85 -1.65 8.84 -7.19
CA VAL A 85 -2.29 8.74 -8.51
C VAL A 85 -1.40 9.35 -9.56
N THR A 86 -0.83 10.53 -9.29
CA THR A 86 0.07 11.23 -10.19
C THR A 86 1.40 10.50 -10.33
N ALA A 87 2.00 10.04 -9.23
CA ALA A 87 3.31 9.39 -9.20
C ALA A 87 3.36 8.14 -10.09
N PHE A 88 2.33 7.31 -10.03
CA PHE A 88 2.25 6.08 -10.83
C PHE A 88 1.35 6.22 -12.07
N GLY A 89 0.87 7.44 -12.37
CA GLY A 89 -0.06 7.70 -13.47
C GLY A 89 -1.28 6.78 -13.43
N LEU A 90 -1.83 6.53 -12.24
CA LEU A 90 -2.96 5.62 -12.05
C LEU A 90 -4.18 6.15 -12.78
N SER A 91 -4.82 5.28 -13.56
CA SER A 91 -6.01 5.61 -14.34
C SER A 91 -6.89 4.37 -14.54
N GLY A 92 -7.92 4.45 -15.39
CA GLY A 92 -8.90 3.37 -15.57
C GLY A 92 -10.14 3.50 -14.68
N PHE A 93 -10.25 4.61 -13.93
CA PHE A 93 -11.42 4.98 -13.13
C PHE A 93 -11.93 6.37 -13.53
N ALA A 94 -13.20 6.65 -13.26
CA ALA A 94 -13.76 7.99 -13.34
C ALA A 94 -13.33 8.81 -12.12
N GLU A 95 -13.12 10.13 -12.27
CA GLU A 95 -12.57 11.00 -11.22
C GLU A 95 -13.40 10.98 -9.93
N GLU A 96 -14.73 10.95 -10.04
CA GLU A 96 -15.64 10.82 -8.91
C GLU A 96 -15.54 9.46 -8.20
N ARG A 97 -14.90 8.48 -8.83
CA ARG A 97 -14.63 7.13 -8.34
C ARG A 97 -13.15 6.86 -8.06
N ASN A 98 -12.34 7.90 -7.85
CA ASN A 98 -10.95 7.74 -7.47
C ASN A 98 -10.84 6.86 -6.21
N PRO A 99 -10.20 5.67 -6.29
CA PRO A 99 -10.21 4.70 -5.20
C PRO A 99 -9.38 5.15 -4.00
N VAL A 100 -8.35 5.99 -4.20
CA VAL A 100 -7.54 6.58 -3.11
C VAL A 100 -8.42 7.50 -2.27
N ARG A 101 -9.10 8.44 -2.93
CA ARG A 101 -9.98 9.39 -2.26
C ARG A 101 -11.15 8.68 -1.57
N LEU A 102 -11.80 7.73 -2.25
CA LEU A 102 -12.89 6.97 -1.66
C LEU A 102 -12.45 6.16 -0.43
N ALA A 103 -11.24 5.59 -0.44
CA ALA A 103 -10.74 4.84 0.72
C ALA A 103 -10.45 5.76 1.91
N LEU A 104 -9.80 6.90 1.67
CA LEU A 104 -9.45 7.87 2.70
C LEU A 104 -10.67 8.60 3.27
N ASP A 105 -11.55 9.14 2.42
CA ASP A 105 -12.69 9.96 2.85
C ASP A 105 -13.71 9.18 3.68
N TRP A 106 -13.89 7.90 3.36
CA TRP A 106 -14.94 7.07 3.97
C TRP A 106 -14.37 6.04 4.96
N GLY A 107 -13.04 5.91 5.05
CA GLY A 107 -12.39 4.87 5.86
C GLY A 107 -12.78 3.46 5.44
N VAL A 108 -13.08 3.24 4.15
CA VAL A 108 -13.49 1.93 3.62
C VAL A 108 -12.45 1.35 2.67
N ARG A 109 -12.16 0.05 2.81
CA ARG A 109 -11.31 -0.66 1.86
C ARG A 109 -11.92 -0.70 0.45
N ARG A 110 -11.07 -0.68 -0.56
CA ARG A 110 -11.43 -0.87 -1.97
C ARG A 110 -10.62 -2.02 -2.53
N LEU A 111 -11.27 -3.11 -2.92
CA LEU A 111 -10.57 -4.33 -3.38
C LEU A 111 -10.84 -4.59 -4.85
N ASN A 112 -9.86 -5.17 -5.52
CA ASN A 112 -9.89 -5.62 -6.90
C ASN A 112 -10.21 -4.51 -7.92
N GLU A 113 -9.82 -3.28 -7.62
CA GLU A 113 -9.96 -2.15 -8.54
C GLU A 113 -9.11 -2.41 -9.79
N GLN A 114 -9.73 -2.31 -10.96
CA GLN A 114 -9.05 -2.49 -12.24
C GLN A 114 -8.47 -1.16 -12.68
N LEU A 115 -7.14 -1.08 -12.75
CA LEU A 115 -6.43 0.18 -12.99
C LEU A 115 -5.42 0.03 -14.13
N LEU A 116 -4.99 1.17 -14.63
CA LEU A 116 -3.82 1.30 -15.48
C LEU A 116 -2.73 2.03 -14.70
N LEU A 117 -1.50 1.52 -14.76
CA LEU A 117 -0.31 2.13 -14.18
C LEU A 117 0.64 2.55 -15.29
N ARG A 118 1.24 3.75 -15.16
CA ARG A 118 2.31 4.23 -16.03
C ARG A 118 3.65 3.98 -15.37
N THR A 119 4.52 3.21 -16.03
CA THR A 119 5.88 2.97 -15.56
C THR A 119 6.77 4.19 -15.80
N ARG A 120 7.94 4.22 -15.15
CA ARG A 120 8.98 5.24 -15.37
C ARG A 120 9.41 5.35 -16.84
N ALA A 121 9.41 4.23 -17.56
CA ALA A 121 9.73 4.17 -18.98
C ALA A 121 8.57 4.62 -19.90
N GLY A 122 7.44 5.07 -19.32
CA GLY A 122 6.27 5.55 -20.04
C GLY A 122 5.30 4.46 -20.51
N GLN A 123 5.56 3.18 -20.21
CA GLN A 123 4.66 2.09 -20.57
C GLN A 123 3.41 2.12 -19.70
N VAL A 124 2.23 1.88 -20.30
CA VAL A 124 0.98 1.73 -19.56
C VAL A 124 0.66 0.25 -19.43
N LYS A 125 0.41 -0.22 -18.21
CA LYS A 125 0.14 -1.63 -17.91
C LYS A 125 -1.12 -1.79 -17.07
N PRO A 126 -1.92 -2.84 -17.30
CA PRO A 126 -3.04 -3.17 -16.43
C PRO A 126 -2.55 -3.70 -15.09
N VAL A 127 -3.14 -3.20 -14.00
CA VAL A 127 -2.87 -3.63 -12.63
C VAL A 127 -4.17 -3.77 -11.86
N LYS A 128 -4.14 -4.60 -10.83
CA LYS A 128 -5.18 -4.66 -9.79
C LYS A 128 -4.73 -3.84 -8.59
N GLY A 129 -5.59 -2.95 -8.12
CA GLY A 129 -5.39 -2.15 -6.91
C GLY A 129 -6.26 -2.64 -5.75
N ASP A 130 -5.64 -2.92 -4.60
CA ASP A 130 -6.34 -3.09 -3.32
C ASP A 130 -5.91 -1.94 -2.38
N PHE A 131 -6.85 -1.21 -1.80
CA PHE A 131 -6.63 0.00 -0.99
C PHE A 131 -7.14 -0.22 0.43
N PHE A 132 -6.28 -0.01 1.41
CA PHE A 132 -6.53 -0.27 2.83
C PHE A 132 -6.29 1.02 3.64
N PRO A 133 -7.33 1.71 4.09
CA PRO A 133 -7.14 2.86 4.98
C PRO A 133 -6.61 2.38 6.33
N ALA A 134 -5.78 3.19 6.96
CA ALA A 134 -5.41 3.00 8.36
C ALA A 134 -6.61 3.36 9.25
N TYR A 135 -6.77 2.64 10.36
CA TYR A 135 -7.89 2.83 11.30
C TYR A 135 -7.45 3.50 12.62
N ASP A 136 -6.20 3.96 12.68
CA ASP A 136 -5.62 4.72 13.78
C ASP A 136 -5.77 6.25 13.57
N ASP A 137 -5.32 7.03 14.56
CA ASP A 137 -5.39 8.49 14.53
C ASP A 137 -4.39 9.14 13.54
N ASP A 138 -3.35 8.40 13.13
CA ASP A 138 -2.39 8.86 12.13
C ASP A 138 -3.04 8.88 10.73
N GLY A 139 -3.93 7.91 10.49
CA GLY A 139 -4.61 7.73 9.22
C GLY A 139 -3.63 7.34 8.12
N GLY A 140 -4.08 7.48 6.87
CA GLY A 140 -3.28 7.12 5.70
C GLY A 140 -3.74 5.82 5.06
N LEU A 141 -2.88 5.28 4.19
CA LEU A 141 -3.32 4.30 3.20
C LEU A 141 -2.20 3.32 2.84
N LEU A 142 -2.48 2.03 2.92
CA LEU A 142 -1.69 1.00 2.26
C LEU A 142 -2.35 0.65 0.92
N VAL A 143 -1.56 0.65 -0.16
CA VAL A 143 -2.04 0.28 -1.50
C VAL A 143 -1.24 -0.89 -2.04
N ALA A 144 -1.95 -1.96 -2.39
CA ALA A 144 -1.42 -3.13 -3.06
C ALA A 144 -1.62 -3.02 -4.56
N LEU A 145 -0.52 -2.94 -5.32
CA LEU A 145 -0.54 -2.93 -6.78
C LEU A 145 -0.04 -4.28 -7.28
N THR A 146 -0.92 -5.02 -7.94
CA THR A 146 -0.61 -6.33 -8.53
C THR A 146 -0.62 -6.23 -10.06
N PRO A 147 0.46 -6.56 -10.77
CA PRO A 147 0.42 -6.63 -12.23
C PRO A 147 -0.60 -7.68 -12.68
N LEU A 148 -1.44 -7.33 -13.65
CA LEU A 148 -2.28 -8.29 -14.34
C LEU A 148 -1.45 -8.89 -15.48
N LEU A 149 -1.18 -10.19 -15.42
CA LEU A 149 -0.51 -10.90 -16.51
C LEU A 149 -1.44 -10.88 -17.72
N SER A 150 -0.95 -10.31 -18.82
CA SER A 150 -1.57 -10.36 -20.14
C SER A 150 -1.32 -11.71 -20.81
#